data_AF-A0A9J7BJE7-F1
#
_entry.id   AF-A0A9J7BJE7-F1
#
_cell.length_a   1.000
_cell.length_b   1.000
_cell.length_c   1.000
_cell.angle_alpha   90.00
_cell.angle_beta   90.00
_cell.angle_gamma   90.00
#
_symmetry.space_group_name_H-M   'P 1'
#
loop_
_entity.id
_entity.type
_entity.pdbx_description
1 polymer ?
#
loop_
_entity_poly.entity_id
_entity_poly.type
_entity_poly.pdbx_seq_one_letter_code
_entity_poly.pdbx_strand_id
1 'polypeptide(L)' 'MGEMRRAIDREQQDRQKLRDRFASTLVIAAAIIAAVRLARETDITKPTPRLLSVVADSVSLAQRILDRIVG' A
#
# COMPACT_ATOMS: atom_id res chain seq x y z
N MET A 1 -20.89 -28.51 10.19
CA MET A 1 -19.90 -27.52 10.69
C MET A 1 -18.63 -27.43 9.83
N GLY A 2 -18.12 -28.51 9.23
CA GLY A 2 -16.92 -28.45 8.37
C GLY A 2 -17.08 -27.69 7.04
N GLU A 3 -18.29 -27.62 6.49
CA GLU A 3 -18.57 -26.88 5.24
C GLU A 3 -18.55 -25.36 5.45
N MET A 4 -19.08 -24.87 6.58
CA MET A 4 -18.97 -23.45 6.97
C MET A 4 -17.52 -23.02 7.16
N ARG A 5 -16.69 -23.88 7.78
CA ARG A 5 -15.25 -23.62 7.94
C ARG A 5 -14.56 -23.44 6.57
N ARG A 6 -14.84 -24.34 5.61
CA ARG A 6 -14.30 -24.25 4.24
C ARG A 6 -14.79 -23.03 3.45
N ALA A 7 -16.02 -22.59 3.67
CA ALA A 7 -16.56 -21.39 3.03
C ALA A 7 -15.83 -20.12 3.54
N ILE A 8 -15.63 -20.03 4.87
CA ILE A 8 -14.91 -18.92 5.50
C ILE A 8 -13.44 -18.88 5.04
N ASP A 9 -12.78 -20.03 4.98
CA ASP A 9 -11.38 -20.13 4.54
C ASP A 9 -11.20 -19.69 3.08
N ARG A 10 -12.19 -19.99 2.21
CA ARG A 10 -12.18 -19.54 0.81
C ARG A 10 -12.41 -18.04 0.67
N GLU A 11 -13.39 -17.47 1.37
CA GLU A 11 -13.61 -16.02 1.38
C GLU A 11 -12.38 -15.25 1.88
N GLN A 12 -11.70 -15.77 2.90
CA GLN A 12 -10.46 -15.19 3.39
C GLN A 12 -9.33 -15.28 2.35
N GLN A 13 -9.15 -16.44 1.69
CA GLN A 13 -8.17 -16.57 0.62
C GLN A 13 -8.44 -15.63 -0.56
N ASP A 14 -9.69 -15.46 -0.96
CA ASP A 14 -10.03 -14.60 -2.09
C ASP A 14 -9.86 -13.11 -1.74
N ARG A 15 -10.20 -12.70 -0.51
CA ARG A 15 -9.84 -11.37 0.01
C ARG A 15 -8.34 -11.17 0.08
N GLN A 16 -7.58 -12.18 0.49
CA GLN A 16 -6.13 -12.11 0.57
C GLN A 16 -5.51 -11.96 -0.82
N LYS A 17 -5.95 -12.75 -1.80
CA LYS A 17 -5.52 -12.64 -3.21
C LYS A 17 -5.85 -11.28 -3.82
N LEU A 18 -7.01 -10.71 -3.49
CA LEU A 18 -7.37 -9.36 -3.92
C LEU A 18 -6.43 -8.31 -3.30
N ARG A 19 -6.13 -8.40 -2.00
CA ARG A 19 -5.16 -7.50 -1.36
C ARG A 19 -3.77 -7.63 -1.98
N ASP A 20 -3.31 -8.85 -2.24
CA ASP A 20 -1.99 -9.09 -2.84
C ASP A 20 -1.90 -8.52 -4.26
N ARG A 21 -2.98 -8.57 -5.05
CA ARG A 21 -3.03 -7.96 -6.39
C ARG A 21 -2.84 -6.45 -6.36
N PHE A 22 -3.41 -5.78 -5.36
CA PHE A 22 -3.29 -4.33 -5.24
C PHE A 22 -2.06 -3.89 -4.43
N ALA A 23 -1.37 -4.81 -3.74
CA ALA A 23 -0.16 -4.49 -2.99
C ALA A 23 0.92 -3.88 -3.90
N SER A 24 1.22 -4.49 -5.05
CA SER A 24 2.17 -3.91 -6.01
C SER A 24 1.72 -2.56 -6.53
N THR A 25 0.43 -2.38 -6.80
CA THR A 25 -0.14 -1.10 -7.26
C THR A 25 0.04 -0.01 -6.22
N LEU A 26 -0.27 -0.31 -4.95
CA LEU A 26 -0.13 0.62 -3.83
C LEU A 26 1.33 1.00 -3.59
N VAL A 27 2.24 0.02 -3.65
CA VAL A 27 3.69 0.25 -3.51
C VAL A 27 4.21 1.17 -4.63
N ILE A 28 3.82 0.90 -5.88
CA ILE A 28 4.24 1.73 -7.02
C ILE A 28 3.69 3.15 -6.90
N ALA A 29 2.41 3.32 -6.58
CA ALA A 29 1.79 4.63 -6.40
C ALA A 29 2.47 5.42 -5.26
N ALA A 30 2.70 4.78 -4.11
CA ALA A 30 3.39 5.39 -2.98
C ALA A 30 4.83 5.79 -3.36
N ALA A 31 5.55 4.95 -4.12
CA ALA A 31 6.90 5.24 -4.58
C ALA A 31 6.97 6.46 -5.52
N ILE A 32 6.02 6.57 -6.47
CA ILE A 32 5.94 7.73 -7.38
C ILE A 32 5.65 9.01 -6.59
N ILE A 33 4.66 8.98 -5.69
CA ILE A 33 4.30 10.13 -4.84
C ILE A 33 5.50 10.55 -3.98
N ALA A 34 6.17 9.59 -3.34
CA ALA A 34 7.34 9.84 -2.51
C ALA A 34 8.49 10.43 -3.33
N ALA A 35 8.78 9.87 -4.51
CA ALA A 35 9.83 10.37 -5.41
C ALA A 35 9.60 11.82 -5.82
N VAL A 36 8.35 12.19 -6.15
CA VAL A 36 7.99 13.57 -6.49
C VAL A 36 8.18 14.51 -5.29
N ARG A 37 7.77 14.08 -4.09
CA ARG A 37 7.92 14.88 -2.86
C ARG A 37 9.37 15.04 -2.42
N LEU A 38 10.21 14.03 -2.70
CA LEU A 38 11.63 13.99 -2.37
C LEU A 38 12.53 14.47 -3.52
N ALA A 39 11.97 14.94 -4.63
CA ALA A 39 12.74 15.31 -5.83
C ALA A 39 13.82 16.38 -5.59
N ARG A 40 13.71 17.14 -4.50
CA ARG A 40 14.68 18.17 -4.09
C ARG A 40 15.58 17.73 -2.93
N GLU A 41 15.39 16.54 -2.39
CA GLU A 41 16.21 16.00 -1.31
C GLU A 41 17.51 15.47 -1.91
N THR A 42 18.66 15.97 -1.44
CA THR A 42 19.99 15.65 -1.99
C THR A 42 20.52 14.29 -1.53
N ASP A 43 20.07 13.80 -0.38
CA ASP A 43 20.46 12.50 0.17
C ASP A 43 19.24 11.77 0.74
N ILE A 44 18.86 10.69 0.06
CA ILE A 44 17.81 9.76 0.50
C ILE A 44 18.38 8.42 1.00
N THR A 45 19.71 8.30 1.09
CA THR A 45 20.40 7.08 1.52
C THR A 45 20.37 6.90 3.04
N LYS A 46 20.24 8.01 3.77
CA LYS A 46 20.16 8.01 5.23
C LYS A 46 18.71 8.18 5.70
N PRO A 47 18.25 7.34 6.63
CA PRO A 47 16.93 7.54 7.23
C PRO A 47 16.93 8.83 8.05
N THR A 48 16.20 9.84 7.59
CA THR A 48 15.91 11.06 8.34
C THR A 48 14.44 11.06 8.79
N PRO A 49 14.08 11.74 9.89
CA PRO A 49 12.69 11.84 10.31
C PRO A 49 11.77 12.39 9.21
N ARG A 50 12.27 13.35 8.42
CA ARG A 50 11.57 13.91 7.27
C ARG A 50 11.34 12.86 6.17
N LEU A 51 12.38 12.11 5.80
CA LEU A 51 12.29 11.05 4.79
C LEU A 51 11.24 10.01 5.20
N LEU A 52 11.30 9.54 6.45
CA LEU A 52 10.36 8.54 6.98
C LEU A 52 8.92 9.06 6.99
N SER A 53 8.70 10.32 7.39
CA SER A 53 7.38 10.97 7.33
C SER A 53 6.84 11.02 5.90
N VAL A 54 7.66 11.46 4.93
CA VAL A 54 7.24 11.58 3.54
C VAL A 54 6.85 10.22 2.95
N VAL A 55 7.60 9.17 3.27
CA VAL A 55 7.26 7.80 2.85
C VAL A 55 5.94 7.36 3.48
N ALA A 56 5.75 7.51 4.79
CA ALA A 56 4.52 7.14 5.48
C ALA A 56 3.28 7.89 4.95
N ASP A 57 3.43 9.20 4.70
CA ASP A 57 2.36 10.03 4.14
C ASP A 57 2.02 9.63 2.70
N SER A 58 3.03 9.23 1.91
CA SER A 58 2.83 8.78 0.52
C SER A 58 2.11 7.44 0.46
N VAL A 59 2.45 6.50 1.36
CA VAL A 59 1.72 5.23 1.52
C VAL A 59 0.27 5.48 1.93
N SER A 60 0.06 6.36 2.92
CA SER A 60 -1.30 6.72 3.38
C SER A 60 -2.13 7.36 2.28
N LEU A 61 -1.52 8.23 1.45
CA LEU A 61 -2.20 8.83 0.30
C LEU A 61 -2.52 7.79 -0.77
N ALA A 62 -1.58 6.90 -1.11
CA ALA A 62 -1.80 5.83 -2.07
C ALA A 62 -2.93 4.88 -1.63
N GLN A 63 -3.00 4.55 -0.33
CA GLN A 63 -4.09 3.76 0.23
C GLN A 63 -5.44 4.46 0.02
N ARG A 64 -5.55 5.76 0.32
CA ARG A 64 -6.78 6.52 0.11
C ARG A 64 -7.21 6.58 -1.36
N ILE A 65 -6.25 6.67 -2.28
CA ILE A 65 -6.52 6.61 -3.73
C ILE A 65 -7.07 5.24 -4.11
N LEU A 66 -6.43 4.16 -3.64
CA LEU A 66 -6.88 2.80 -3.89
C LEU A 66 -8.30 2.57 -3.35
N ASP A 67 -8.57 2.99 -2.11
CA ASP A 67 -9.88 2.88 -1.47
C ASP A 67 -10.95 3.64 -2.26
N ARG A 68 -10.60 4.77 -2.88
CA ARG A 68 -11.52 5.55 -3.72
C ARG A 68 -11.82 4.90 -5.07
N ILE A 69 -10.92 4.08 -5.60
CA ILE A 69 -11.07 3.41 -6.91
C ILE A 69 -11.75 2.05 -6.77
N VAL A 70 -11.43 1.32 -5.71
CA VAL A 70 -11.92 -0.06 -5.46
C VAL A 70 -13.17 -0.07 -4.57
N GLY A 71 -13.49 1.04 -3.91
CA GLY A 71 -14.69 1.22 -3.09
C GLY A 71 -15.96 1.50 -3.87
#